data_AF-A0A7S0CRC3-F1
#
_entry.id   AF-A0A7S0CRC3-F1
#
_cell.length_a   1.000
_cell.length_b   1.000
_cell.length_c   1.000
_cell.angle_alpha   90.00
_cell.angle_beta   90.00
_cell.angle_gamma   90.00
#
_symmetry.space_group_name_H-M   'P 1'
#
loop_
_entity.id
_entity.type
_entity.pdbx_description
1 polymer ?
#
loop_
_entity_poly.entity_id
_entity_poly.type
_entity_poly.pdbx_seq_one_letter_code
_entity_poly.pdbx_strand_id
1 'polypeptide(L)'
;VDTEVTGKALLAKGKLAKRVTIVPLNKIDGRGATDKQLSAAKDVSGGDAKLALSLVTYDDDVKNVMSYVFGKAFVCKDAATARAVAFHKDVLANCVTVEGDLLNPSGLLTGGSRKGGASVLAKLHALHQAEVELETAVEKHANAKKMYESAFALTKEAQKLEADVDQAEHAFSLAKEKLAGSEAAALQASVTETESALANATAEAAEAAASEEETTCKFCDATASCRFCFAGPERGELIAPCACVGSQEFVHTLCLRQWQKVSMRTRGVRETNCRVCNASFDVRGDEKKPLRKRLALWFSLKANDRLDAYTRAWWQSLVHVFAAERREAALTGARPTVKRALQRSGSAKELLVVLASAEAVVWAGRELKRGGESGRLSGEARFVRALAMFGSVVSVVNKLKAFSGGNVSLAVKA
;
A
#
# COMPACT_ATOMS: atom_id res chain seq x y z
N VAL A 1 -42.48 -14.86 -28.23
CA VAL A 1 -43.59 -14.34 -27.39
C VAL A 1 -44.37 -15.51 -26.86
N ASP A 2 -44.99 -15.35 -25.70
CA ASP A 2 -45.84 -16.37 -25.06
C ASP A 2 -46.95 -16.89 -25.99
N THR A 3 -47.76 -15.99 -26.56
CA THR A 3 -48.94 -16.37 -27.36
C THR A 3 -49.01 -15.64 -28.70
N GLU A 4 -49.78 -16.21 -29.63
CA GLU A 4 -50.14 -15.57 -30.91
C GLU A 4 -50.98 -14.30 -30.71
N VAL A 5 -51.76 -14.23 -29.63
CA VAL A 5 -52.53 -13.03 -29.26
C VAL A 5 -51.58 -11.87 -28.94
N THR A 6 -50.57 -12.12 -28.10
CA THR A 6 -49.52 -11.14 -27.79
C THR A 6 -48.76 -10.75 -29.05
N GLY A 7 -48.41 -11.72 -29.91
CA GLY A 7 -47.76 -11.47 -31.19
C GLY A 7 -48.58 -10.55 -32.10
N LYS A 8 -49.89 -10.78 -32.23
CA LYS A 8 -50.80 -9.93 -33.01
C LYS A 8 -50.92 -8.52 -32.43
N ALA A 9 -50.99 -8.40 -31.11
CA ALA A 9 -51.03 -7.11 -30.43
C ALA A 9 -49.76 -6.28 -30.69
N LEU A 10 -48.58 -6.90 -30.62
CA LEU A 10 -47.30 -6.24 -30.92
C LEU A 10 -47.20 -5.79 -32.37
N LEU A 11 -47.64 -6.61 -33.33
CA LEU A 11 -47.64 -6.23 -34.74
C LEU A 11 -48.62 -5.09 -35.05
N ALA A 12 -49.80 -5.08 -34.43
CA ALA A 12 -50.83 -4.08 -34.70
C ALA A 12 -50.60 -2.76 -33.95
N LYS A 13 -50.12 -2.81 -32.70
CA LYS A 13 -50.08 -1.66 -31.78
C LYS A 13 -48.70 -1.37 -31.19
N GLY A 14 -47.69 -2.22 -31.43
CA GLY A 14 -46.38 -2.13 -30.80
C GLY A 14 -45.43 -1.06 -31.37
N LYS A 15 -45.86 -0.24 -32.34
CA LYS A 15 -45.07 0.85 -32.95
C LYS A 15 -43.65 0.42 -33.37
N LEU A 16 -43.57 -0.72 -34.06
CA LEU A 16 -42.30 -1.33 -34.42
C LEU A 16 -41.61 -0.54 -35.55
N ALA A 17 -40.38 -0.10 -35.31
CA ALA A 17 -39.63 0.74 -36.25
C ALA A 17 -39.12 -0.02 -37.50
N LYS A 18 -39.10 -1.36 -37.45
CA LYS A 18 -38.59 -2.24 -38.51
C LYS A 18 -39.52 -3.44 -38.69
N ARG A 19 -39.47 -4.06 -39.87
CA ARG A 19 -40.14 -5.33 -40.13
C ARG A 19 -39.51 -6.42 -39.24
N VAL A 20 -40.36 -7.12 -38.48
CA VAL A 20 -39.96 -8.20 -37.59
C VAL A 20 -40.80 -9.45 -37.86
N THR A 21 -40.21 -10.61 -37.60
CA THR A 21 -40.92 -11.89 -37.56
C THR A 21 -41.00 -12.33 -36.11
N ILE A 22 -42.22 -12.49 -35.60
CA ILE A 22 -42.48 -12.88 -34.21
C ILE A 22 -42.88 -14.36 -34.20
N VAL A 23 -42.21 -15.16 -33.36
CA VAL A 23 -42.53 -16.58 -33.16
C VAL A 23 -43.31 -16.75 -31.85
N PRO A 24 -44.58 -17.19 -31.90
CA PRO A 24 -45.39 -17.49 -30.72
C PRO A 24 -45.13 -18.90 -30.19
N LEU A 25 -44.83 -19.01 -28.89
CA LEU A 25 -44.46 -20.27 -28.24
C LEU A 25 -45.61 -21.29 -28.24
N ASN A 26 -46.85 -20.83 -28.10
CA ASN A 26 -48.02 -21.69 -28.00
C ASN A 26 -48.50 -22.31 -29.32
N LYS A 27 -48.06 -21.80 -30.49
CA LYS A 27 -48.51 -22.26 -31.82
C LYS A 27 -47.41 -22.90 -32.66
N ILE A 28 -46.14 -22.77 -32.25
CA ILE A 28 -45.02 -23.28 -33.04
C ILE A 28 -44.93 -24.80 -32.95
N ASP A 29 -44.88 -25.46 -34.11
CA ASP A 29 -44.65 -26.90 -34.19
C ASP A 29 -43.15 -27.21 -34.13
N GLY A 30 -42.74 -27.97 -33.12
CA GLY A 30 -41.36 -28.37 -32.87
C GLY A 30 -40.94 -29.64 -33.62
N ARG A 31 -41.66 -30.09 -34.66
CA ARG A 31 -41.24 -31.25 -35.47
C ARG A 31 -39.85 -31.06 -36.10
N GLY A 32 -38.88 -31.83 -35.61
CA GLY A 32 -37.53 -31.92 -36.16
C GLY A 32 -37.33 -33.13 -37.09
N ALA A 33 -36.07 -33.42 -37.40
CA ALA A 33 -35.65 -34.59 -38.14
C ALA A 33 -35.99 -35.88 -37.37
N THR A 34 -36.42 -36.91 -38.11
CA THR A 34 -36.75 -38.22 -37.55
C THR A 34 -35.50 -39.04 -37.24
N ASP A 35 -35.60 -40.01 -36.32
CA ASP A 35 -34.47 -40.89 -35.97
C ASP A 35 -33.94 -41.69 -37.17
N LYS A 36 -34.80 -41.98 -38.15
CA LYS A 36 -34.41 -42.60 -39.43
C LYS A 36 -33.52 -41.67 -40.25
N GLN A 37 -33.86 -40.37 -40.33
CA GLN A 37 -33.03 -39.39 -41.01
C GLN A 37 -31.70 -39.18 -40.27
N LEU A 38 -31.70 -39.21 -38.94
CA LEU A 38 -30.49 -39.06 -38.13
C LEU A 38 -29.51 -40.24 -38.31
N SER A 39 -30.02 -41.47 -38.37
CA SER A 39 -29.21 -42.67 -38.63
C SER A 39 -28.67 -42.65 -40.06
N ALA A 40 -29.53 -42.45 -41.06
CA ALA A 40 -29.10 -42.35 -42.46
C ALA A 40 -28.08 -41.24 -42.69
N ALA A 41 -28.24 -40.07 -42.06
CA ALA A 41 -27.26 -38.99 -42.17
C ALA A 41 -25.91 -39.35 -41.56
N LYS A 42 -25.88 -40.08 -40.44
CA LYS A 42 -24.63 -40.57 -39.83
C LYS A 42 -23.94 -41.60 -40.71
N ASP A 43 -24.70 -42.53 -41.28
CA ASP A 43 -24.15 -43.60 -42.14
C ASP A 43 -23.54 -43.03 -43.42
N VAL A 44 -24.22 -42.08 -44.06
CA VAL A 44 -23.77 -41.45 -45.32
C VAL A 44 -22.56 -40.54 -45.10
N SER A 45 -22.49 -39.85 -43.96
CA SER A 45 -21.42 -38.88 -43.67
C SER A 45 -20.24 -39.46 -42.90
N GLY A 46 -20.30 -40.71 -42.43
CA GLY A 46 -19.32 -41.26 -41.50
C GLY A 46 -19.29 -40.51 -40.15
N GLY A 47 -20.36 -39.80 -39.80
CA GLY A 47 -20.47 -39.00 -38.57
C GLY A 47 -20.13 -37.51 -38.71
N ASP A 48 -19.71 -37.05 -39.89
CA ASP A 48 -19.34 -35.64 -40.13
C ASP A 48 -20.55 -34.69 -40.29
N ALA A 49 -21.76 -35.24 -40.43
CA ALA A 49 -23.00 -34.45 -40.44
C ALA A 49 -23.71 -34.54 -39.08
N LYS A 50 -23.86 -33.39 -38.42
CA LYS A 50 -24.53 -33.27 -37.10
C LYS A 50 -25.80 -32.45 -37.21
N LEU A 51 -26.83 -32.82 -36.46
CA LEU A 51 -28.05 -32.01 -36.39
C LEU A 51 -27.72 -30.66 -35.73
N ALA A 52 -28.13 -29.54 -36.33
CA ALA A 52 -27.84 -28.21 -35.80
C ALA A 52 -28.40 -28.02 -34.38
N LEU A 53 -29.56 -28.62 -34.09
CA LEU A 53 -30.17 -28.62 -32.75
C LEU A 53 -29.25 -29.23 -31.68
N SER A 54 -28.40 -30.20 -32.03
CA SER A 54 -27.48 -30.84 -31.08
C SER A 54 -26.25 -30.00 -30.74
N LEU A 55 -26.02 -28.90 -31.48
CA LEU A 55 -24.86 -28.01 -31.31
C LEU A 55 -25.18 -26.77 -30.46
N VAL A 56 -26.45 -26.60 -30.09
CA VAL A 56 -26.93 -25.41 -29.35
C VAL A 56 -27.48 -25.82 -27.99
N THR A 57 -27.26 -24.95 -27.00
CA THR A 57 -27.83 -25.07 -25.65
C THR A 57 -28.91 -24.02 -25.46
N TYR A 58 -30.01 -24.39 -24.81
CA TYR A 58 -31.18 -23.54 -24.62
C TYR A 58 -32.03 -24.04 -23.46
N ASP A 59 -32.87 -23.16 -22.92
CA ASP A 59 -33.82 -23.49 -21.86
C ASP A 59 -35.02 -24.28 -22.40
N ASP A 60 -35.58 -25.17 -21.57
CA ASP A 60 -36.69 -26.04 -21.97
C ASP A 60 -37.94 -25.28 -22.41
N ASP A 61 -38.15 -24.08 -21.89
CA ASP A 61 -39.28 -23.19 -22.22
C ASP A 61 -39.35 -22.84 -23.71
N VAL A 62 -38.20 -22.85 -24.40
CA VAL A 62 -38.09 -22.50 -25.83
C VAL A 62 -37.81 -23.70 -26.74
N LYS A 63 -37.93 -24.93 -26.21
CA LYS A 63 -37.61 -26.18 -26.92
C LYS A 63 -38.29 -26.31 -28.29
N ASN A 64 -39.58 -26.00 -28.38
CA ASN A 64 -40.33 -26.11 -29.64
C ASN A 64 -39.84 -25.11 -30.70
N VAL A 65 -39.45 -23.90 -30.28
CA VAL A 65 -38.87 -22.89 -31.18
C VAL A 65 -37.50 -23.31 -31.65
N MET A 66 -36.65 -23.78 -30.73
CA MET A 66 -35.30 -24.21 -31.08
C MET A 66 -35.34 -25.40 -32.04
N SER A 67 -36.26 -26.35 -31.82
CA SER A 67 -36.49 -27.46 -32.75
C SER A 67 -37.06 -26.99 -34.10
N TYR A 68 -37.94 -25.99 -34.12
CA TYR A 68 -38.43 -25.41 -35.38
C TYR A 68 -37.29 -24.76 -36.19
N VAL A 69 -36.39 -24.01 -35.54
CA VAL A 69 -35.30 -23.28 -36.21
C VAL A 69 -34.14 -24.19 -36.60
N PHE A 70 -33.68 -25.07 -35.70
CA PHE A 70 -32.47 -25.86 -35.86
C PHE A 70 -32.72 -27.36 -36.06
N GLY A 71 -33.95 -27.85 -35.86
CA GLY A 71 -34.27 -29.28 -35.89
C GLY A 71 -34.38 -29.89 -37.29
N LYS A 72 -34.31 -29.11 -38.37
CA LYS A 72 -34.40 -29.60 -39.77
C LYS A 72 -33.12 -29.36 -40.58
N ALA A 73 -32.07 -28.86 -39.95
CA ALA A 73 -30.82 -28.51 -40.61
C ALA A 73 -29.67 -29.35 -40.06
N PHE A 74 -28.84 -29.87 -40.97
CA PHE A 74 -27.59 -30.56 -40.64
C PHE A 74 -26.40 -29.65 -40.88
N VAL A 75 -25.48 -29.61 -39.94
CA VAL A 75 -24.18 -28.96 -40.09
C VAL A 75 -23.18 -30.01 -40.54
N CYS A 76 -22.57 -29.77 -41.68
CA CYS A 76 -21.64 -30.66 -42.36
C CYS A 76 -20.26 -30.01 -42.39
N LYS A 77 -19.20 -30.83 -42.29
CA LYS A 77 -17.82 -30.34 -42.38
C LYS A 77 -17.52 -29.68 -43.73
N ASP A 78 -17.78 -30.38 -44.83
CA ASP A 78 -17.36 -30.01 -46.18
C ASP A 78 -18.55 -30.00 -47.17
N ALA A 79 -18.38 -29.33 -48.31
CA ALA A 79 -19.41 -29.28 -49.36
C ALA A 79 -19.73 -30.67 -49.96
N ALA A 80 -18.75 -31.58 -49.97
CA ALA A 80 -18.94 -32.95 -50.45
C ALA A 80 -19.88 -33.74 -49.53
N THR A 81 -19.68 -33.66 -48.21
CA THR A 81 -20.55 -34.33 -47.23
C THR A 81 -21.93 -33.69 -47.21
N ALA A 82 -22.02 -32.36 -47.27
CA ALA A 82 -23.29 -31.65 -47.38
C ALA A 82 -24.10 -32.07 -48.62
N ARG A 83 -23.44 -32.26 -49.76
CA ARG A 83 -24.09 -32.75 -50.99
C ARG A 83 -24.57 -34.18 -50.86
N ALA A 84 -23.74 -35.07 -50.30
CA ALA A 84 -24.10 -36.47 -50.09
C ALA A 84 -25.32 -36.61 -49.17
N VAL A 85 -25.37 -35.85 -48.08
CA VAL A 85 -26.44 -35.89 -47.08
C VAL A 85 -27.72 -35.19 -47.58
N ALA A 86 -27.61 -34.01 -48.20
CA ALA A 86 -28.78 -33.25 -48.63
C ALA A 86 -29.62 -33.97 -49.69
N PHE A 87 -28.99 -34.72 -50.59
CA PHE A 87 -29.65 -35.42 -51.70
C PHE A 87 -29.83 -36.92 -51.47
N HIS A 88 -29.45 -37.46 -50.30
CA HIS A 88 -29.72 -38.84 -49.96
C HIS A 88 -31.23 -39.08 -49.80
N LYS A 89 -31.75 -40.14 -50.43
CA LYS A 89 -33.20 -40.44 -50.48
C LYS A 89 -33.85 -40.52 -49.10
N ASP A 90 -33.12 -41.07 -48.13
CA ASP A 90 -33.64 -41.28 -46.76
C ASP A 90 -33.42 -40.09 -45.83
N VAL A 91 -32.66 -39.06 -46.25
CA VAL A 91 -32.37 -37.87 -45.43
C VAL A 91 -33.16 -36.67 -45.93
N LEU A 92 -32.96 -36.26 -47.20
CA LEU A 92 -33.62 -35.13 -47.86
C LEU A 92 -33.81 -33.90 -46.94
N ALA A 93 -32.71 -33.42 -46.36
CA ALA A 93 -32.72 -32.34 -45.37
C ALA A 93 -31.78 -31.19 -45.76
N ASN A 94 -32.03 -30.01 -45.18
CA ASN A 94 -31.19 -28.84 -45.41
C ASN A 94 -29.81 -29.08 -44.78
N CYS A 95 -28.74 -28.84 -45.54
CA CYS A 95 -27.37 -29.01 -45.08
C CYS A 95 -26.62 -27.69 -45.16
N VAL A 96 -25.84 -27.38 -44.13
CA VAL A 96 -25.03 -26.16 -44.02
C VAL A 96 -23.59 -26.57 -43.79
N THR A 97 -22.65 -26.08 -44.59
CA THR A 97 -21.23 -26.34 -44.38
C THR A 97 -20.65 -25.44 -43.30
N VAL A 98 -19.52 -25.81 -42.72
CA VAL A 98 -18.78 -24.96 -41.76
C VAL A 98 -18.38 -23.62 -42.39
N GLU A 99 -18.08 -23.62 -43.69
CA GLU A 99 -17.76 -22.41 -44.48
C GLU A 99 -19.00 -21.52 -44.75
N GLY A 100 -20.21 -22.00 -44.45
CA GLY A 100 -21.45 -21.22 -44.53
C GLY A 100 -22.19 -21.32 -45.87
N ASP A 101 -21.91 -22.35 -46.66
CA ASP A 101 -22.72 -22.72 -47.82
C ASP A 101 -23.95 -23.52 -47.38
N LEU A 102 -25.10 -23.24 -48.00
CA LEU A 102 -26.37 -23.87 -47.71
C LEU A 102 -26.87 -24.66 -48.91
N LEU A 103 -27.13 -25.95 -48.72
CA LEU A 103 -27.70 -26.85 -49.71
C LEU A 103 -29.10 -27.27 -49.25
N ASN A 104 -30.11 -26.93 -50.05
CA ASN A 104 -31.47 -27.40 -49.83
C ASN A 104 -31.77 -28.63 -50.71
N PRO A 105 -32.56 -29.60 -50.23
CA PRO A 105 -32.96 -30.77 -51.00
C PRO A 105 -33.82 -30.41 -52.23
N SER A 106 -34.39 -29.21 -52.27
CA SER A 106 -35.09 -28.65 -53.44
C SER A 106 -34.16 -28.26 -54.61
N GLY A 107 -32.84 -28.44 -54.46
CA GLY A 107 -31.85 -28.14 -55.50
C GLY A 107 -31.30 -26.70 -55.45
N LEU A 108 -31.61 -25.93 -54.41
CA LEU A 108 -31.04 -24.60 -54.20
C LEU A 108 -29.70 -24.70 -53.44
N LEU A 109 -28.62 -24.22 -54.06
CA LEU A 109 -27.32 -24.03 -53.41
C LEU A 109 -27.07 -22.54 -53.22
N THR A 110 -26.84 -22.12 -51.98
CA THR A 110 -26.51 -20.74 -51.63
C THR A 110 -25.11 -20.69 -51.05
N GLY A 111 -24.20 -19.98 -51.70
CA GLY A 111 -22.80 -19.82 -51.28
C GLY A 111 -22.17 -18.54 -51.82
N GLY A 112 -20.97 -18.20 -51.37
CA GLY A 112 -20.20 -17.05 -51.89
C GLY A 112 -19.39 -16.29 -50.84
N SER A 113 -18.61 -15.30 -51.31
CA SER A 113 -17.77 -14.46 -50.45
C SER A 113 -18.62 -13.51 -49.60
N ARG A 114 -18.56 -13.67 -48.27
CA ARG A 114 -19.18 -12.76 -47.31
C ARG A 114 -18.18 -11.67 -46.92
N LYS A 115 -18.64 -10.43 -46.74
CA LYS A 115 -17.80 -9.34 -46.22
C LYS A 115 -17.23 -9.76 -44.85
N GLY A 116 -15.91 -9.81 -44.71
CA GLY A 116 -15.16 -10.41 -43.60
C GLY A 116 -15.25 -9.68 -42.25
N GLY A 117 -16.46 -9.52 -41.72
CA GLY A 117 -16.69 -9.06 -40.35
C GLY A 117 -16.94 -10.23 -39.39
N ALA A 118 -16.70 -10.00 -38.10
CA ALA A 118 -17.08 -10.95 -37.04
C ALA A 118 -18.57 -11.33 -37.15
N SER A 119 -18.87 -12.62 -36.98
CA SER A 119 -20.22 -13.16 -37.09
C SER A 119 -21.17 -12.44 -36.12
N VAL A 120 -22.43 -12.27 -36.52
CA VAL A 120 -23.45 -11.65 -35.66
C VAL A 120 -23.60 -12.44 -34.35
N LEU A 121 -23.49 -13.77 -34.41
CA LEU A 121 -23.52 -14.63 -33.24
C LEU A 121 -22.36 -14.37 -32.27
N ALA A 122 -21.14 -14.13 -32.76
CA ALA A 122 -20.01 -13.78 -31.90
C ALA A 122 -20.24 -12.45 -31.18
N LYS A 123 -20.83 -11.45 -31.87
CA LYS A 123 -21.19 -10.16 -31.26
C LYS A 123 -22.30 -10.32 -30.24
N LEU A 124 -23.33 -11.11 -30.53
CA LEU A 124 -24.42 -11.40 -29.59
C LEU A 124 -23.92 -12.16 -28.37
N HIS A 125 -22.99 -13.11 -28.54
CA HIS A 125 -22.39 -13.83 -27.43
C HIS A 125 -21.57 -12.89 -26.53
N ALA A 126 -20.75 -12.02 -27.11
CA ALA A 126 -20.02 -11.00 -26.36
C ALA A 126 -20.95 -10.02 -25.62
N LEU A 127 -22.06 -9.64 -26.25
CA LEU A 127 -23.08 -8.79 -25.62
C LEU A 127 -23.73 -9.50 -24.44
N HIS A 128 -24.15 -10.76 -24.62
CA HIS A 128 -24.76 -11.55 -23.56
C HIS A 128 -23.81 -11.78 -22.37
N GLN A 129 -22.52 -12.05 -22.63
CA GLN A 129 -21.50 -12.13 -21.59
C GLN A 129 -21.41 -10.82 -20.79
N ALA A 130 -21.40 -9.67 -21.48
CA ALA A 130 -21.36 -8.37 -20.83
C ALA A 130 -22.64 -8.07 -20.02
N GLU A 131 -23.81 -8.50 -20.48
CA GLU A 131 -25.07 -8.37 -19.75
C GLU A 131 -25.06 -9.19 -18.45
N VAL A 132 -24.60 -10.45 -18.50
CA VAL A 132 -24.47 -11.32 -17.32
C VAL A 132 -23.44 -10.73 -16.35
N GLU A 133 -22.29 -10.25 -16.83
CA GLU A 133 -21.30 -9.58 -16.00
C GLU A 133 -21.87 -8.33 -15.32
N LEU A 134 -22.66 -7.53 -16.05
CA LEU A 134 -23.32 -6.34 -15.52
C LEU A 134 -24.31 -6.69 -14.41
N GLU A 135 -25.15 -7.70 -14.62
CA GLU A 135 -26.14 -8.15 -13.64
C GLU A 135 -25.45 -8.58 -12.33
N THR A 136 -24.42 -9.42 -12.42
CA THR A 136 -23.66 -9.83 -11.23
C THR A 136 -22.92 -8.67 -10.56
N ALA A 137 -22.44 -7.68 -11.33
CA ALA A 137 -21.80 -6.49 -10.77
C ALA A 137 -22.80 -5.59 -10.03
N VAL A 138 -24.03 -5.46 -10.56
CA VAL A 138 -25.12 -4.70 -9.92
C VAL A 138 -25.51 -5.35 -8.60
N GLU A 139 -25.66 -6.68 -8.54
CA GLU A 139 -25.94 -7.39 -7.29
C GLU A 139 -24.83 -7.21 -6.26
N LYS A 140 -23.56 -7.36 -6.67
CA LYS A 140 -22.40 -7.13 -5.80
C LYS A 140 -22.37 -5.70 -5.27
N HIS A 141 -22.67 -4.72 -6.12
CA HIS A 141 -22.74 -3.31 -5.71
C HIS A 141 -23.88 -3.07 -4.71
N ALA A 142 -25.06 -3.66 -4.94
CA ALA A 142 -26.18 -3.54 -4.01
C ALA A 142 -25.85 -4.14 -2.63
N ASN A 143 -25.17 -5.29 -2.59
CA ASN A 143 -24.73 -5.92 -1.34
C ASN A 143 -23.66 -5.10 -0.63
N ALA A 144 -22.64 -4.63 -1.35
CA ALA A 144 -21.59 -3.77 -0.80
C ALA A 144 -22.16 -2.45 -0.25
N LYS A 145 -23.15 -1.87 -0.93
CA LYS A 145 -23.84 -0.66 -0.49
C LYS A 145 -24.56 -0.87 0.85
N LYS A 146 -25.30 -1.98 1.00
CA LYS A 146 -25.96 -2.33 2.28
C LYS A 146 -24.94 -2.47 3.42
N MET A 147 -23.81 -3.14 3.16
CA MET A 147 -22.74 -3.28 4.15
C MET A 147 -22.15 -1.91 4.53
N TYR A 148 -21.89 -1.05 3.54
CA TYR A 148 -21.38 0.30 3.77
C TYR A 148 -22.35 1.14 4.61
N GLU A 149 -23.65 1.12 4.31
CA GLU A 149 -24.66 1.87 5.06
C GLU A 149 -24.72 1.43 6.53
N SER A 150 -24.62 0.12 6.80
CA SER A 150 -24.56 -0.40 8.17
C SER A 150 -23.29 0.02 8.93
N ALA A 151 -22.12 -0.02 8.27
CA ALA A 151 -20.86 0.41 8.85
C ALA A 151 -20.82 1.94 9.08
N PHE A 152 -21.43 2.71 8.17
CA PHE A 152 -21.55 4.14 8.28
C PHE A 152 -22.43 4.56 9.45
N ALA A 153 -23.53 3.85 9.70
CA ALA A 153 -24.38 4.07 10.87
C ALA A 153 -23.62 3.87 12.19
N LEU A 154 -22.88 2.75 12.31
CA LEU A 154 -22.02 2.48 13.48
C LEU A 154 -20.93 3.54 13.66
N THR A 155 -20.32 4.00 12.56
CA THR A 155 -19.30 5.07 12.61
C THR A 155 -19.90 6.38 13.12
N LYS A 156 -21.13 6.71 12.72
CA LYS A 156 -21.84 7.89 13.19
C LYS A 156 -22.19 7.79 14.68
N GLU A 157 -22.52 6.61 15.18
CA GLU A 157 -22.72 6.38 16.62
C GLU A 157 -21.41 6.51 17.40
N ALA A 158 -20.32 5.92 16.90
CA ALA A 158 -19.00 6.04 17.51
C ALA A 158 -18.56 7.51 17.63
N GLN A 159 -18.76 8.33 16.59
CA GLN A 159 -18.47 9.77 16.62
C GLN A 159 -19.27 10.54 17.67
N LYS A 160 -20.53 10.13 17.93
CA LYS A 160 -21.33 10.74 19.00
C LYS A 160 -20.78 10.38 20.38
N LEU A 161 -20.49 9.10 20.61
CA LEU A 161 -19.89 8.67 21.87
C LEU A 161 -18.54 9.34 22.12
N GLU A 162 -17.72 9.51 21.09
CA GLU A 162 -16.43 10.20 21.20
C GLU A 162 -16.61 11.66 21.63
N ALA A 163 -17.60 12.37 21.05
CA ALA A 163 -17.94 13.73 21.48
C ALA A 163 -18.46 13.78 22.93
N ASP A 164 -19.25 12.79 23.36
CA ASP A 164 -19.75 12.70 24.74
C ASP A 164 -18.61 12.44 25.74
N VAL A 165 -17.62 11.62 25.36
CA VAL A 165 -16.41 11.36 26.16
C VAL A 165 -15.59 12.64 26.30
N ASP A 166 -15.32 13.36 25.21
CA ASP A 166 -14.58 14.63 25.24
C ASP A 166 -15.25 15.65 26.16
N GLN A 167 -16.59 15.73 26.11
CA GLN A 167 -17.37 16.61 26.99
C GLN A 167 -17.25 16.21 28.46
N ALA A 168 -17.29 14.91 28.76
CA ALA A 168 -17.16 14.39 30.12
C ALA A 168 -15.74 14.61 30.68
N GLU A 169 -14.70 14.41 29.88
CA GLU A 169 -13.31 14.67 30.27
C GLU A 169 -13.08 16.16 30.57
N HIS A 170 -13.62 17.05 29.73
CA HIS A 170 -13.54 18.49 29.98
C HIS A 170 -14.27 18.89 31.28
N ALA A 171 -15.48 18.35 31.51
CA ALA A 171 -16.23 18.56 32.74
C ALA A 171 -15.46 18.06 33.99
N PHE A 172 -14.83 16.88 33.88
CA PHE A 172 -13.99 16.33 34.94
C PHE A 172 -12.77 17.20 35.22
N SER A 173 -12.10 17.70 34.17
CA SER A 173 -10.97 18.64 34.32
C SER A 173 -11.38 19.90 35.08
N LEU A 174 -12.51 20.51 34.71
CA LEU A 174 -13.05 21.69 35.41
C LEU A 174 -13.42 21.39 36.86
N ALA A 175 -14.03 20.23 37.13
CA ALA A 175 -14.35 19.82 38.50
C ALA A 175 -13.09 19.60 39.34
N LYS A 176 -12.04 19.00 38.75
CA LYS A 176 -10.74 18.80 39.40
C LYS A 176 -10.05 20.13 39.72
N GLU A 177 -10.08 21.10 38.80
CA GLU A 177 -9.54 22.44 39.01
C GLU A 177 -10.28 23.18 40.13
N LYS A 178 -11.62 23.11 40.15
CA LYS A 178 -12.44 23.65 41.25
C LYS A 178 -12.13 22.99 42.59
N LEU A 179 -11.89 21.68 42.61
CA LEU A 179 -11.53 20.96 43.83
C LEU A 179 -10.15 21.41 44.34
N ALA A 180 -9.18 21.55 43.44
CA ALA A 180 -7.84 22.05 43.76
C ALA A 180 -7.86 23.50 44.25
N GLY A 181 -8.77 24.32 43.74
CA GLY A 181 -9.00 25.70 44.22
C GLY A 181 -9.91 25.81 45.44
N SER A 182 -10.43 24.70 45.97
CA SER A 182 -11.33 24.73 47.13
C SER A 182 -10.56 24.97 48.44
N GLU A 183 -11.27 25.54 49.42
CA GLU A 183 -10.73 25.76 50.77
C GLU A 183 -10.20 24.45 51.40
N ALA A 184 -10.80 23.31 51.08
CA ALA A 184 -10.35 22.01 51.54
C ALA A 184 -8.97 21.63 50.99
N ALA A 185 -8.68 21.92 49.72
CA ALA A 185 -7.36 21.67 49.12
C ALA A 185 -6.31 22.66 49.65
N ALA A 186 -6.69 23.92 49.89
CA ALA A 186 -5.83 24.91 50.53
C ALA A 186 -5.48 24.51 51.98
N LEU A 187 -6.45 23.99 52.74
CA LEU A 187 -6.22 23.43 54.07
C LEU A 187 -5.31 22.19 54.02
N GLN A 188 -5.48 21.33 53.02
CA GLN A 188 -4.64 20.14 52.87
C GLN A 188 -3.19 20.52 52.57
N ALA A 189 -2.97 21.52 51.70
CA ALA A 189 -1.65 22.04 51.40
C ALA A 189 -0.98 22.64 52.66
N SER A 190 -1.71 23.44 53.44
CA SER A 190 -1.17 23.99 54.68
C SER A 190 -0.88 22.92 55.73
N VAL A 191 -1.72 21.88 55.85
CA VAL A 191 -1.45 20.71 56.70
C VAL A 191 -0.15 20.03 56.26
N THR A 192 0.02 19.73 54.97
CA THR A 192 1.26 19.09 54.48
C THR A 192 2.50 19.96 54.66
N GLU A 193 2.36 21.28 54.52
CA GLU A 193 3.45 22.24 54.75
C GLU A 193 3.85 22.22 56.23
N THR A 194 2.86 22.26 57.14
CA THR A 194 3.13 22.15 58.58
C THR A 194 3.73 20.81 58.98
N GLU A 195 3.29 19.70 58.39
CA GLU A 195 3.88 18.37 58.62
C GLU A 195 5.35 18.33 58.15
N SER A 196 5.65 18.93 56.99
CA SER A 196 7.02 19.00 56.47
C SER A 196 7.91 19.94 57.29
N ALA A 197 7.38 21.05 57.79
CA ALA A 197 8.08 21.95 58.69
C ALA A 197 8.38 21.27 60.03
N LEU A 198 7.45 20.45 60.53
CA LEU A 198 7.63 19.67 61.76
C LEU A 198 8.66 18.55 61.55
N ALA A 199 8.68 17.91 60.39
CA ALA A 199 9.72 16.95 60.01
C ALA A 199 11.12 17.61 59.88
N ASN A 200 11.20 18.81 59.30
CA ASN A 200 12.46 19.54 59.21
C ASN A 200 12.94 20.04 60.58
N ALA A 201 12.06 20.61 61.40
CA ALA A 201 12.41 21.06 62.75
C ALA A 201 12.87 19.91 63.66
N THR A 202 12.30 18.71 63.48
CA THR A 202 12.76 17.51 64.20
C THR A 202 14.09 16.98 63.67
N ALA A 203 14.37 17.10 62.36
CA ALA A 203 15.68 16.79 61.78
C ALA A 203 16.75 17.81 62.21
N GLU A 204 16.44 19.10 62.21
CA GLU A 204 17.33 20.18 62.68
C GLU A 204 17.60 20.06 64.18
N ALA A 205 16.60 19.68 64.99
CA ALA A 205 16.81 19.39 66.41
C ALA A 205 17.71 18.14 66.62
N ALA A 206 17.64 17.16 65.71
CA ALA A 206 18.53 16.00 65.73
C ALA A 206 19.96 16.35 65.27
N GLU A 207 20.12 17.25 64.29
CA GLU A 207 21.43 17.77 63.86
C GLU A 207 22.07 18.72 64.88
N ALA A 208 21.28 19.58 65.53
CA ALA A 208 21.76 20.46 66.60
C ALA A 208 22.25 19.66 67.82
N ALA A 209 21.61 18.52 68.11
CA ALA A 209 22.08 17.56 69.11
C ALA A 209 23.38 16.84 68.68
N ALA A 210 23.71 16.82 67.39
CA ALA A 210 24.94 16.24 66.84
C ALA A 210 26.10 17.26 66.70
N SER A 211 25.84 18.57 66.79
CA SER A 211 26.83 19.63 66.52
C SER A 211 27.64 20.15 67.73
N GLU A 212 27.54 19.51 68.91
CA GLU A 212 28.47 19.80 70.04
C GLU A 212 29.80 19.02 69.96
N GLU A 213 29.98 18.14 68.96
CA GLU A 213 31.27 17.54 68.64
C GLU A 213 31.74 17.93 67.23
N GLU A 214 33.03 18.23 67.15
CA GLU A 214 33.84 18.36 65.93
C GLU A 214 34.06 19.77 65.36
N THR A 215 34.95 20.42 66.10
CA THR A 215 35.96 21.38 65.69
C THR A 215 36.70 21.03 64.38
N THR A 216 37.08 22.12 63.68
CA THR A 216 38.25 22.30 62.79
C THR A 216 38.09 22.09 61.28
N CYS A 217 38.05 23.24 60.62
CA CYS A 217 38.36 23.47 59.21
C CYS A 217 39.84 23.15 58.90
N LYS A 218 40.07 22.40 57.81
CA LYS A 218 41.42 22.18 57.28
C LYS A 218 41.48 22.02 55.76
N PHE A 219 40.66 22.78 55.01
CA PHE A 219 40.91 23.10 53.60
C PHE A 219 39.97 24.21 53.08
N CYS A 220 40.23 25.45 53.47
CA CYS A 220 39.69 26.60 52.76
C CYS A 220 40.57 26.89 51.53
N ASP A 221 40.04 26.58 50.33
CA ASP A 221 40.41 27.27 49.09
C ASP A 221 39.13 27.66 48.34
N ALA A 222 38.79 28.95 48.44
CA ALA A 222 37.50 29.53 48.08
C ALA A 222 37.44 30.10 46.64
N THR A 223 37.94 29.41 45.62
CA THR A 223 38.02 30.02 44.26
C THR A 223 37.66 29.13 43.05
N ALA A 224 37.11 27.93 43.25
CA ALA A 224 36.62 27.12 42.12
C ALA A 224 35.18 27.55 41.74
N SER A 225 35.03 28.41 40.71
CA SER A 225 33.73 28.80 40.15
C SER A 225 33.59 28.35 38.70
N CYS A 226 32.36 28.03 38.28
CA CYS A 226 32.08 27.63 36.92
C CYS A 226 32.26 28.82 35.97
N ARG A 227 33.13 28.70 34.96
CA ARG A 227 33.39 29.74 33.96
C ARG A 227 32.15 30.25 33.22
N PHE A 228 31.08 29.46 33.10
CA PHE A 228 29.88 29.84 32.35
C PHE A 228 28.79 30.51 33.19
N CYS A 229 28.65 30.13 34.45
CA CYS A 229 27.56 30.62 35.31
C CYS A 229 28.04 31.32 36.58
N PHE A 230 29.36 31.34 36.82
CA PHE A 230 30.06 31.96 37.94
C PHE A 230 29.65 31.43 39.34
N ALA A 231 28.87 30.35 39.40
CA ALA A 231 28.52 29.68 40.65
C ALA A 231 29.59 28.65 41.05
N GLY A 232 29.74 28.43 42.34
CA GLY A 232 30.66 27.47 42.93
C GLY A 232 30.13 26.04 42.93
N PRO A 233 30.74 25.16 43.75
CA PRO A 233 30.33 23.76 43.87
C PRO A 233 28.94 23.58 44.49
N GLU A 234 28.36 24.60 45.13
CA GLU A 234 26.98 24.55 45.68
C GLU A 234 25.91 24.28 44.62
N ARG A 235 26.19 24.59 43.34
CA ARG A 235 25.26 24.36 42.22
C ARG A 235 25.44 22.99 41.55
N GLY A 236 26.49 22.24 41.89
CA GLY A 236 26.80 20.93 41.33
C GLY A 236 28.28 20.70 41.07
N GLU A 237 28.63 19.47 40.67
CA GLU A 237 30.01 19.03 40.45
C GLU A 237 30.72 19.86 39.35
N LEU A 238 31.85 20.46 39.74
CA LEU A 238 32.76 21.19 38.84
C LEU A 238 33.73 20.20 38.21
N ILE A 239 33.85 20.25 36.89
CA ILE A 239 34.79 19.44 36.11
C ILE A 239 35.82 20.32 35.41
N ALA A 240 37.00 19.76 35.14
CA ALA A 240 38.06 20.36 34.33
C ALA A 240 38.12 19.68 32.95
N PRO A 241 37.27 20.06 31.99
CA PRO A 241 37.11 19.31 30.74
C PRO A 241 38.19 19.62 29.70
N CYS A 242 39.08 20.58 29.93
CA CYS A 242 40.09 20.97 28.94
C CYS A 242 41.35 21.48 29.66
N ALA A 243 42.44 21.65 28.93
CA ALA A 243 43.73 22.09 29.46
C ALA A 243 43.81 23.61 29.75
N CYS A 244 42.69 24.25 30.12
CA CYS A 244 42.74 25.64 30.60
C CYS A 244 43.25 25.66 32.04
N VAL A 245 43.95 26.73 32.42
CA VAL A 245 44.54 26.90 33.76
C VAL A 245 43.82 28.02 34.50
N GLY A 246 43.68 27.89 35.82
CA GLY A 246 43.11 28.91 36.71
C GLY A 246 41.58 28.90 36.71
N SER A 247 40.94 30.06 36.90
CA SER A 247 39.47 30.18 36.99
C SER A 247 38.73 29.75 35.71
N GLN A 248 39.45 29.57 34.60
CA GLN A 248 38.89 29.09 33.33
C GLN A 248 38.90 27.57 33.17
N GLU A 249 39.48 26.84 34.12
CA GLU A 249 39.57 25.38 34.14
C GLU A 249 38.22 24.74 34.48
N PHE A 250 37.49 25.32 35.44
CA PHE A 250 36.30 24.68 36.03
C PHE A 250 34.99 25.07 35.34
N VAL A 251 34.16 24.07 35.04
CA VAL A 251 32.78 24.25 34.55
C VAL A 251 31.85 23.17 35.10
N HIS A 252 30.57 23.48 35.26
CA HIS A 252 29.55 22.44 35.48
C HIS A 252 29.30 21.65 34.20
N THR A 253 29.09 20.33 34.34
CA THR A 253 28.71 19.43 33.24
C THR A 253 27.48 19.93 32.46
N LEU A 254 26.46 20.41 33.18
CA LEU A 254 25.24 20.96 32.59
C LEU A 254 25.49 22.28 31.85
N CYS A 255 26.30 23.18 32.40
CA CYS A 255 26.65 24.45 31.77
C CYS A 255 27.44 24.24 30.48
N LEU A 256 28.42 23.32 30.47
CA LEU A 256 29.17 22.95 29.27
C LEU A 256 28.24 22.37 28.18
N ARG A 257 27.32 21.46 28.56
CA ARG A 257 26.34 20.88 27.62
C ARG A 257 25.38 21.92 27.06
N GLN A 258 24.92 22.86 27.88
CA GLN A 258 24.04 23.94 27.45
C GLN A 258 24.76 24.88 26.47
N TRP A 259 26.00 25.25 26.76
CA TRP A 259 26.83 26.05 25.86
C TRP A 259 27.07 25.35 24.52
N GLN A 260 27.37 24.05 24.53
CA GLN A 260 27.49 23.25 23.30
C GLN A 260 26.19 23.20 22.48
N LYS A 261 25.01 23.17 23.14
CA LYS A 261 23.71 23.26 22.47
C LYS A 261 23.47 24.63 21.84
N VAL A 262 23.81 25.72 22.53
CA VAL A 262 23.71 27.08 21.99
C VAL A 262 24.66 27.28 20.81
N SER A 263 25.87 26.72 20.88
CA SER A 263 26.82 26.71 19.77
C SER A 263 26.30 25.91 18.56
N MET A 264 25.60 24.79 18.79
CA MET A 264 24.95 24.04 17.71
C MET A 264 23.86 24.87 17.01
N ARG A 265 23.07 25.66 17.75
CA ARG A 265 22.02 26.50 17.17
C ARG A 265 22.57 27.64 16.30
N THR A 266 23.74 28.17 16.66
CA THR A 266 24.36 29.31 15.96
C THR A 266 25.30 28.91 14.83
N ARG A 267 26.08 27.82 14.98
CA ARG A 267 27.09 27.36 14.00
C ARG A 267 26.76 26.03 13.32
N GLY A 268 25.67 25.36 13.70
CA GLY A 268 25.26 24.08 13.10
C GLY A 268 26.10 22.86 13.50
N VAL A 269 27.16 23.04 14.29
CA VAL A 269 28.08 21.96 14.72
C VAL A 269 28.30 22.03 16.23
N ARG A 270 28.41 20.86 16.88
CA ARG A 270 28.75 20.76 18.31
C ARG A 270 30.24 21.02 18.49
N GLU A 271 30.59 21.99 19.32
CA GLU A 271 32.00 22.26 19.61
C GLU A 271 32.59 21.19 20.54
N THR A 272 33.55 20.45 19.99
CA THR A 272 34.30 19.39 20.69
C THR A 272 35.60 19.89 21.29
N ASN A 273 36.03 21.11 20.94
CA ASN A 273 37.30 21.69 21.35
C ASN A 273 37.05 23.00 22.10
N CYS A 274 37.85 23.26 23.12
CA CYS A 274 37.80 24.51 23.86
C CYS A 274 38.33 25.66 23.01
N ARG A 275 37.59 26.78 22.95
CA ARG A 275 38.01 27.96 22.16
C ARG A 275 39.23 28.69 22.72
N VAL A 276 39.63 28.40 23.96
CA VAL A 276 40.76 29.07 24.62
C VAL A 276 42.04 28.26 24.48
N CYS A 277 42.03 27.01 24.95
CA CYS A 277 43.22 26.15 24.92
C CYS A 277 43.27 25.20 23.71
N ASN A 278 42.24 25.17 22.85
CA ASN A 278 42.09 24.28 21.71
C ASN A 278 42.08 22.76 22.01
N ALA A 279 42.23 22.37 23.27
CA ALA A 279 42.13 20.98 23.71
C ALA A 279 40.70 20.43 23.52
N SER A 280 40.60 19.15 23.21
CA SER A 280 39.31 18.45 23.15
C SER A 280 38.68 18.37 24.54
N PHE A 281 37.38 18.63 24.63
CA PHE A 281 36.66 18.52 25.89
C PHE A 281 36.57 17.05 26.35
N ASP A 282 37.18 16.74 27.50
CA ASP A 282 37.08 15.45 28.19
C ASP A 282 36.04 15.54 29.31
N VAL A 283 34.84 15.01 29.06
CA VAL A 283 33.77 14.98 30.06
C VAL A 283 33.70 13.56 30.60
N ARG A 284 34.14 13.37 31.86
CA ARG A 284 34.01 12.09 32.57
C ARG A 284 32.55 11.59 32.44
N GLY A 285 32.38 10.40 31.88
CA GLY A 285 31.07 9.80 31.61
C GLY A 285 30.66 9.67 30.13
N ASP A 286 31.48 10.12 29.17
CA ASP A 286 31.33 9.69 27.76
C ASP A 286 31.96 8.28 27.56
N GLU A 287 31.56 7.31 28.38
CA GLU A 287 31.75 5.91 28.06
C GLU A 287 31.07 5.66 26.72
N LYS A 288 31.84 5.20 25.72
CA LYS A 288 31.32 4.81 24.41
C LYS A 288 30.19 3.82 24.63
N LYS A 289 28.93 4.27 24.55
CA LYS A 289 27.75 3.42 24.76
C LYS A 289 27.96 2.10 23.99
N PRO A 290 27.70 0.93 24.61
CA PRO A 290 27.98 -0.36 23.99
C PRO A 290 27.32 -0.45 22.62
N LEU A 291 27.98 -1.10 21.66
CA LEU A 291 27.58 -1.15 20.25
C LEU A 291 26.10 -1.51 20.09
N ARG A 292 25.56 -2.40 20.94
CA ARG A 292 24.15 -2.79 20.98
C ARG A 292 23.20 -1.65 21.37
N LYS A 293 23.54 -0.81 22.36
CA LYS A 293 22.72 0.38 22.72
C LYS A 293 22.81 1.45 21.63
N ARG A 294 23.99 1.60 20.99
CA ARG A 294 24.14 2.48 19.81
C ARG A 294 23.28 1.99 18.66
N LEU A 295 23.29 0.69 18.36
CA LEU A 295 22.44 0.05 17.36
C LEU A 295 20.95 0.14 17.71
N ALA A 296 20.56 -0.06 18.98
CA ALA A 296 19.17 0.06 19.43
C ALA A 296 18.65 1.50 19.32
N LEU A 297 19.47 2.50 19.68
CA LEU A 297 19.18 3.91 19.37
C LEU A 297 19.17 4.15 17.86
N TRP A 298 20.05 3.48 17.11
CA TRP A 298 20.14 3.52 15.65
C TRP A 298 18.98 2.81 14.94
N PHE A 299 18.19 1.98 15.63
CA PHE A 299 16.98 1.31 15.13
C PHE A 299 15.69 1.69 15.90
N SER A 300 15.74 2.63 16.84
CA SER A 300 14.56 3.07 17.62
C SER A 300 13.45 3.65 16.73
N LEU A 301 12.22 3.16 16.89
CA LEU A 301 11.02 3.58 16.12
C LEU A 301 10.50 4.98 16.50
N LYS A 302 11.00 5.58 17.59
CA LYS A 302 10.55 6.89 18.11
C LYS A 302 11.36 8.10 17.59
N ALA A 303 12.27 7.91 16.64
CA ALA A 303 13.11 8.98 16.12
C ALA A 303 12.46 9.69 14.92
N ASN A 304 11.95 10.92 15.12
CA ASN A 304 11.23 11.70 14.09
C ASN A 304 12.04 11.92 12.80
N ASP A 305 13.37 12.03 12.87
CA ASP A 305 14.25 12.13 11.69
C ASP A 305 14.12 10.94 10.71
N ARG A 306 13.64 9.78 11.19
CA ARG A 306 13.46 8.59 10.34
C ARG A 306 12.13 8.57 9.61
N LEU A 307 11.07 9.18 10.15
CA LEU A 307 9.76 9.18 9.50
C LEU A 307 9.84 9.86 8.12
N ASP A 308 10.50 11.02 8.03
CA ASP A 308 10.70 11.73 6.76
C ASP A 308 11.66 11.03 5.79
N ALA A 309 12.59 10.21 6.30
CA ALA A 309 13.49 9.43 5.46
C ALA A 309 12.80 8.17 4.91
N TYR A 310 12.02 7.48 5.75
CA TYR A 310 11.22 6.33 5.34
C TYR A 310 10.11 6.75 4.38
N THR A 311 9.38 7.84 4.62
CA THR A 311 8.33 8.31 3.69
C THR A 311 8.90 8.55 2.29
N ARG A 312 10.09 9.16 2.18
CA ARG A 312 10.80 9.32 0.90
C ARG A 312 11.24 7.99 0.30
N ALA A 313 11.77 7.06 1.08
CA ALA A 313 12.17 5.73 0.60
C ALA A 313 10.97 4.89 0.13
N TRP A 314 9.84 4.96 0.82
CA TRP A 314 8.58 4.32 0.43
C TRP A 314 8.02 4.93 -0.86
N TRP A 315 8.04 6.26 -0.98
CA TRP A 315 7.66 6.95 -2.22
C TRP A 315 8.56 6.55 -3.41
N GLN A 316 9.87 6.51 -3.22
CA GLN A 316 10.81 6.08 -4.26
C GLN A 316 10.57 4.62 -4.67
N SER A 317 10.30 3.73 -3.71
CA SER A 317 10.00 2.32 -3.96
C SER A 317 8.71 2.15 -4.77
N LEU A 318 7.68 2.93 -4.42
CA LEU A 318 6.41 2.96 -5.14
C LEU A 318 6.61 3.44 -6.59
N VAL A 319 7.36 4.52 -6.81
CA VAL A 319 7.71 5.00 -8.15
C VAL A 319 8.45 3.93 -8.96
N HIS A 320 9.34 3.15 -8.33
CA HIS A 320 10.05 2.05 -8.99
C HIS A 320 9.15 0.91 -9.43
N VAL A 321 8.23 0.49 -8.56
CA VAL A 321 7.22 -0.54 -8.86
C VAL A 321 6.38 -0.12 -10.07
N PHE A 322 5.97 1.16 -10.13
CA PHE A 322 5.24 1.69 -11.29
C PHE A 322 6.08 1.86 -12.55
N ALA A 323 7.34 2.26 -12.43
CA ALA A 323 8.24 2.42 -13.56
C ALA A 323 8.62 1.07 -14.19
N ALA A 324 8.77 0.02 -13.38
CA ALA A 324 9.01 -1.34 -13.86
C ALA A 324 7.79 -1.86 -14.65
N GLU A 325 6.58 -1.72 -14.09
CA GLU A 325 5.33 -2.10 -14.77
C GLU A 325 5.16 -1.36 -16.11
N ARG A 326 5.48 -0.06 -16.18
CA ARG A 326 5.39 0.72 -17.44
C ARG A 326 6.35 0.22 -18.52
N ARG A 327 7.56 -0.20 -18.16
CA ARG A 327 8.54 -0.75 -19.14
C ARG A 327 8.09 -2.10 -19.68
N GLU A 328 7.56 -2.95 -18.81
CA GLU A 328 7.08 -4.27 -19.19
C GLU A 328 5.80 -4.17 -20.04
N ALA A 329 4.87 -3.30 -19.65
CA ALA A 329 3.70 -2.91 -20.44
C ALA A 329 4.07 -2.44 -21.87
N ALA A 330 5.17 -1.68 -22.00
CA ALA A 330 5.68 -1.25 -23.31
C ALA A 330 6.28 -2.40 -24.15
N LEU A 331 6.83 -3.44 -23.52
CA LEU A 331 7.36 -4.63 -24.19
C LEU A 331 6.26 -5.63 -24.57
N THR A 332 5.24 -5.79 -23.74
CA THR A 332 4.17 -6.79 -23.92
C THR A 332 2.90 -6.22 -24.56
N GLY A 333 2.86 -4.91 -24.84
CA GLY A 333 1.67 -4.21 -25.36
C GLY A 333 0.49 -4.16 -24.40
N ALA A 334 0.71 -4.46 -23.12
CA ALA A 334 -0.35 -4.53 -22.10
C ALA A 334 -0.56 -3.17 -21.42
N ARG A 335 -1.78 -2.88 -20.93
CA ARG A 335 -2.06 -1.64 -20.19
C ARG A 335 -1.48 -1.73 -18.76
N PRO A 336 -0.69 -0.74 -18.29
CA PRO A 336 -0.12 -0.76 -16.95
C PRO A 336 -1.22 -0.60 -15.89
N THR A 337 -1.23 -1.46 -14.86
CA THR A 337 -2.22 -1.41 -13.78
C THR A 337 -1.59 -1.49 -12.39
N VAL A 338 -2.19 -0.80 -11.41
CA VAL A 338 -1.73 -0.77 -10.01
C VAL A 338 -1.70 -2.17 -9.39
N LYS A 339 -2.68 -3.02 -9.73
CA LYS A 339 -2.80 -4.38 -9.20
C LYS A 339 -1.64 -5.27 -9.64
N ARG A 340 -1.23 -5.21 -10.92
CA ARG A 340 -0.07 -5.96 -11.43
C ARG A 340 1.24 -5.47 -10.82
N ALA A 341 1.40 -4.15 -10.72
CA ALA A 341 2.57 -3.54 -10.11
C ALA A 341 2.76 -4.01 -8.64
N LEU A 342 1.68 -4.07 -7.86
CA LEU A 342 1.72 -4.54 -6.46
C LEU A 342 1.81 -6.05 -6.30
N GLN A 343 1.25 -6.85 -7.21
CA GLN A 343 1.36 -8.31 -7.15
C GLN A 343 2.79 -8.81 -7.40
N ARG A 344 3.62 -8.01 -8.07
CA ARG A 344 5.01 -8.36 -8.40
C ARG A 344 6.01 -8.06 -7.28
N SER A 345 5.68 -7.21 -6.31
CA SER A 345 6.62 -6.72 -5.27
C SER A 345 6.96 -7.74 -4.17
N GLY A 346 6.60 -9.02 -4.35
CA GLY A 346 6.75 -10.09 -3.36
C GLY A 346 8.17 -10.64 -3.14
N SER A 347 9.24 -9.96 -3.57
CA SER A 347 10.60 -10.45 -3.31
C SER A 347 11.18 -9.77 -2.08
N ALA A 348 11.32 -10.51 -0.98
CA ALA A 348 11.97 -10.04 0.25
C ALA A 348 13.35 -9.37 0.02
N LYS A 349 14.01 -9.71 -1.09
CA LYS A 349 15.26 -9.08 -1.55
C LYS A 349 15.08 -7.61 -1.92
N GLU A 350 13.96 -7.23 -2.53
CA GLU A 350 13.68 -5.83 -2.88
C GLU A 350 13.41 -4.97 -1.64
N LEU A 351 12.68 -5.50 -0.66
CA LEU A 351 12.46 -4.83 0.63
C LEU A 351 13.77 -4.62 1.40
N LEU A 352 14.68 -5.60 1.39
CA LEU A 352 16.00 -5.47 2.02
C LEU A 352 16.86 -4.38 1.35
N VAL A 353 16.81 -4.29 0.03
CA VAL A 353 17.54 -3.26 -0.73
C VAL A 353 16.98 -1.87 -0.45
N VAL A 354 15.66 -1.73 -0.32
CA VAL A 354 15.00 -0.48 0.08
C VAL A 354 15.43 -0.06 1.49
N LEU A 355 15.40 -0.98 2.45
CA LEU A 355 15.87 -0.72 3.82
C LEU A 355 17.34 -0.31 3.85
N ALA A 356 18.21 -1.03 3.14
CA ALA A 356 19.64 -0.73 3.10
C ALA A 356 19.94 0.66 2.51
N SER A 357 19.24 1.03 1.43
CA SER A 357 19.39 2.35 0.81
C SER A 357 18.86 3.49 1.68
N ALA A 358 17.75 3.30 2.39
CA ALA A 358 17.23 4.28 3.33
C ALA A 358 18.22 4.55 4.48
N GLU A 359 18.81 3.50 5.05
CA GLU A 359 19.80 3.62 6.12
C GLU A 359 21.09 4.32 5.64
N ALA A 360 21.53 4.08 4.41
CA ALA A 360 22.70 4.75 3.83
C ALA A 360 22.50 6.27 3.69
N VAL A 361 21.30 6.71 3.29
CA VAL A 361 20.96 8.14 3.18
C VAL A 361 20.86 8.81 4.55
N VAL A 362 20.28 8.13 5.53
CA VAL A 362 20.21 8.61 6.92
C VAL A 362 21.62 8.74 7.51
N TRP A 363 22.49 7.76 7.27
CA TRP A 363 23.91 7.83 7.65
C TRP A 363 24.59 9.05 7.03
N ALA A 364 24.48 9.23 5.71
CA ALA A 364 25.08 10.36 5.00
C ALA A 364 24.61 11.73 5.52
N GLY A 365 23.31 11.87 5.81
CA GLY A 365 22.75 13.09 6.38
C GLY A 365 23.30 13.42 7.77
N ARG A 366 23.60 12.39 8.60
CA ARG A 366 24.19 12.57 9.93
C ARG A 366 25.67 12.85 9.88
N GLU A 367 26.40 12.24 8.94
CA GLU A 367 27.83 12.47 8.78
C GLU A 367 28.11 13.91 8.35
N LEU A 368 27.30 14.44 7.44
CA LEU A 368 27.36 15.86 7.04
C LEU A 368 27.02 16.83 8.19
N LYS A 369 26.10 16.44 9.10
CA LYS A 369 25.78 17.22 10.29
C LYS A 369 26.88 17.13 11.38
N ARG A 370 27.63 16.03 11.44
CA ARG A 370 28.69 15.81 12.45
C ARG A 370 30.02 16.45 12.08
N GLY A 371 30.41 16.37 10.81
CA GLY A 371 31.79 16.65 10.39
C GLY A 371 32.08 18.07 9.90
N GLY A 372 31.06 18.92 9.69
CA GLY A 372 31.25 20.16 8.92
C GLY A 372 31.84 19.89 7.52
N GLU A 373 32.20 20.93 6.78
CA GLU A 373 32.69 20.79 5.39
C GLU A 373 34.02 20.02 5.24
N SER A 374 34.72 19.75 6.34
CA SER A 374 36.06 19.16 6.40
C SER A 374 36.14 17.76 7.03
N GLY A 375 35.00 17.12 7.33
CA GLY A 375 34.98 15.76 7.88
C GLY A 375 35.61 14.72 6.95
N ARG A 376 36.35 13.76 7.50
CA ARG A 376 37.08 12.69 6.76
C ARG A 376 36.22 11.90 5.76
N LEU A 377 34.93 11.72 6.08
CA LEU A 377 33.95 10.97 5.26
C LEU A 377 32.93 11.92 4.59
N SER A 378 33.16 13.23 4.62
CA SER A 378 32.19 14.23 4.12
C SER A 378 32.00 14.16 2.60
N GLY A 379 33.05 13.84 1.84
CA GLY A 379 32.96 13.66 0.39
C GLY A 379 32.08 12.46 0.00
N GLU A 380 32.26 11.33 0.68
CA GLU A 380 31.47 10.11 0.49
C GLU A 380 30.01 10.32 0.92
N ALA A 381 29.78 11.03 2.03
CA ALA A 381 28.44 11.37 2.49
C ALA A 381 27.71 12.32 1.51
N ARG A 382 28.40 13.31 0.91
CA ARG A 382 27.82 14.16 -0.16
C ARG A 382 27.49 13.33 -1.39
N PHE A 383 28.38 12.41 -1.78
CA PHE A 383 28.17 11.53 -2.92
C PHE A 383 26.93 10.64 -2.73
N VAL A 384 26.79 9.98 -1.58
CA VAL A 384 25.60 9.15 -1.25
C VAL A 384 24.31 9.98 -1.24
N ARG A 385 24.34 11.20 -0.70
CA ARG A 385 23.17 12.09 -0.67
C ARG A 385 22.80 12.65 -2.06
N ALA A 386 23.80 12.95 -2.90
CA ALA A 386 23.59 13.37 -4.27
C ALA A 386 23.02 12.22 -5.12
N LEU A 387 23.54 11.00 -4.98
CA LEU A 387 22.99 9.81 -5.62
C LEU A 387 21.53 9.59 -5.23
N ALA A 388 21.16 9.77 -3.96
CA ALA A 388 19.78 9.64 -3.52
C ALA A 388 18.83 10.71 -4.09
N MET A 389 19.34 11.86 -4.55
CA MET A 389 18.56 12.95 -5.16
C MET A 389 18.30 12.75 -6.66
N PHE A 390 19.21 12.10 -7.38
CA PHE A 390 19.14 11.96 -8.85
C PHE A 390 18.62 10.59 -9.36
N GLY A 391 18.30 9.67 -8.45
CA GLY A 391 17.69 8.39 -8.79
C GLY A 391 18.37 7.22 -8.07
N SER A 392 17.60 6.15 -7.89
CA SER A 392 17.95 5.02 -7.03
C SER A 392 19.41 4.57 -7.08
N VAL A 393 20.01 4.48 -5.89
CA VAL A 393 21.31 3.85 -5.63
C VAL A 393 21.36 2.45 -6.27
N VAL A 394 20.23 1.75 -6.38
CA VAL A 394 20.10 0.44 -7.06
C VAL A 394 20.26 0.56 -8.57
N SER A 395 19.71 1.61 -9.19
CA SER A 395 19.89 1.89 -10.63
C SER A 395 21.35 2.21 -10.93
N VAL A 396 22.03 2.93 -10.04
CA VAL A 396 23.46 3.25 -10.18
C VAL A 396 24.33 2.02 -9.90
N VAL A 397 24.04 1.21 -8.89
CA VAL A 397 24.75 -0.05 -8.61
C VAL A 397 24.53 -1.08 -9.73
N ASN A 398 23.32 -1.19 -10.28
CA ASN A 398 23.04 -2.06 -11.42
C ASN A 398 23.64 -1.53 -12.72
N LYS A 399 23.66 -0.21 -12.94
CA LYS A 399 24.37 0.41 -14.08
C LYS A 399 25.89 0.29 -13.92
N LEU A 400 26.42 0.42 -12.72
CA LEU A 400 27.83 0.20 -12.41
C LEU A 400 28.22 -1.27 -12.57
N LYS A 401 27.38 -2.22 -12.14
CA LYS A 401 27.56 -3.66 -12.44
C LYS A 401 27.46 -3.98 -13.93
N ALA A 402 26.57 -3.31 -14.66
CA ALA A 402 26.45 -3.46 -16.11
C ALA A 402 27.62 -2.80 -16.87
N PHE A 403 28.23 -1.75 -16.31
CA PHE A 403 29.46 -1.13 -16.81
C PHE A 403 30.72 -1.90 -16.41
N SER A 404 30.71 -2.55 -15.24
CA SER A 404 31.87 -3.25 -14.65
C SER A 404 31.90 -4.73 -15.03
N GLY A 405 31.76 -5.04 -16.33
CA GLY A 405 32.13 -6.35 -16.87
C GLY A 405 33.61 -6.75 -16.66
N GLY A 406 34.36 -6.01 -15.83
CA GLY A 406 35.67 -6.39 -15.29
C GLY A 406 35.67 -6.29 -13.77
N ASN A 407 36.09 -7.38 -13.12
CA ASN A 407 36.25 -7.57 -11.68
C ASN A 407 36.77 -6.34 -10.93
N VAL A 408 36.03 -5.87 -9.92
CA VAL A 408 36.61 -5.13 -8.79
C VAL A 408 36.05 -5.73 -7.51
N SER A 409 36.89 -6.49 -6.79
CA SER A 409 36.60 -6.90 -5.42
C SER A 409 36.76 -5.69 -4.51
N LEU A 410 35.67 -5.19 -3.95
CA LEU A 410 35.73 -4.28 -2.79
C LEU A 410 35.69 -5.14 -1.52
N ALA A 411 36.89 -5.45 -1.02
CA ALA A 411 37.09 -6.01 0.30
C ALA A 411 36.71 -4.95 1.34
N VAL A 412 35.59 -5.14 2.02
CA VAL A 412 35.25 -4.42 3.24
C VAL A 412 35.92 -5.18 4.40
N LYS A 413 37.05 -4.64 4.90
CA LYS A 413 37.61 -5.03 6.19
C LYS A 413 36.78 -4.38 7.31
N ALA A 414 36.55 -5.18 8.34
CA ALA A 414 35.62 -5.03 9.48
C ALA A 414 35.74 -3.73 10.28
#